data_AF-A0A672K1R8-F1
#
_entry.id   AF-A0A672K1R8-F1
#
_cell.length_a   1.000
_cell.length_b   1.000
_cell.length_c   1.000
_cell.angle_alpha   90.00
_cell.angle_beta   90.00
_cell.angle_gamma   90.00
#
_symmetry.space_group_name_H-M   'P 1'
#
loop_
_entity.id
_entity.type
_entity.pdbx_description
1 polymer ?
#
loop_
_entity_poly.entity_id
_entity_poly.type
_entity_poly.pdbx_seq_one_letter_code
_entity_poly.pdbx_strand_id
1 'polypeptide(L)'
;MMRLILLPCTALFVPHTCVPSAPSSLTPPEHWPNTGFVCLEDGCQPGPLMCCVCKEYGKHQGHKHTILEAEANQIRASILDMAHCIRTFTEEVSDYSRKLVGIVQQIEGGEQIVEDSMGMAHTEHVPGTAESARSCVRAYFADLHETLCRQEEMALSVVDAHVRERLIWLRQQQEDMTILLSQVSTACLHCEKTLQQDDCRVILAKQEINRLLETLQKQQQQFTELADHIQLDAGIPVTFTKIIRGFLSVLGFNVETVEYKNLKFTIWDVGGKHKLRPLWKHYYLNTQAVVFVIDSCHRDRLMESHSELAKLLTEKELRDALLLIFANKQEVPGAVSVEEMTELLSLHKLCCGRSWHIQGCDARSGMGLHEGLDWLSRQLVAAGVLDVA
;
A
#
# COMPACT_ATOMS: atom_id res chain seq x y z
N MET A 1 -25.45 26.03 6.84
CA MET A 1 -26.22 26.63 7.95
C MET A 1 -25.24 27.39 8.84
N MET A 2 -25.04 28.69 8.57
CA MET A 2 -24.63 29.79 9.47
C MET A 2 -24.31 30.99 8.56
N ARG A 3 -25.17 32.01 8.57
CA ARG A 3 -24.94 33.31 7.90
C ARG A 3 -24.57 34.29 9.01
N LEU A 4 -23.36 34.85 8.97
CA LEU A 4 -22.99 36.03 9.74
C LEU A 4 -22.87 37.21 8.77
N ILE A 5 -23.73 38.21 8.96
CA ILE A 5 -23.64 39.51 8.30
C ILE A 5 -23.00 40.46 9.31
N LEU A 6 -21.83 40.99 8.98
CA LEU A 6 -21.19 42.10 9.68
C LEU A 6 -21.41 43.36 8.85
N LEU A 7 -22.35 44.20 9.27
CA LEU A 7 -22.51 45.55 8.75
C LEU A 7 -21.45 46.45 9.40
N PRO A 8 -20.63 47.19 8.63
CA PRO A 8 -19.71 48.16 9.20
C PRO A 8 -20.52 49.36 9.68
N CYS A 9 -20.50 49.62 10.99
CA CYS A 9 -21.09 50.82 11.56
C CYS A 9 -20.13 51.99 11.34
N THR A 10 -20.22 52.62 10.18
CA THR A 10 -19.66 53.95 9.92
C THR A 10 -20.46 54.99 10.72
N ALA A 11 -20.01 55.30 11.93
CA ALA A 11 -20.52 56.43 12.70
C ALA A 11 -19.48 57.56 12.71
N LEU A 12 -19.59 58.40 11.68
CA LEU A 12 -19.52 59.86 11.71
C LEU A 12 -18.61 60.49 12.78
N PHE A 13 -17.43 60.94 12.33
CA PHE A 13 -16.83 62.17 12.83
C PHE A 13 -17.82 63.34 12.64
N VAL A 14 -18.25 63.97 13.73
CA VAL A 14 -18.81 65.32 13.72
C VAL A 14 -18.09 66.13 14.79
N PRO A 15 -17.55 67.32 14.46
CA PRO A 15 -16.85 68.15 15.42
C PRO A 15 -17.83 68.79 16.41
N HIS A 16 -17.40 68.89 17.66
CA HIS A 16 -18.11 69.59 18.73
C HIS A 16 -18.41 71.04 18.34
N THR A 17 -19.69 71.39 18.27
CA THR A 17 -20.19 72.75 18.52
C THR A 17 -21.28 72.68 19.58
N CYS A 18 -21.18 73.59 20.54
CA CYS A 18 -22.11 73.81 21.65
C CYS A 18 -23.57 73.94 21.20
N VAL A 19 -24.51 73.53 22.07
CA VAL A 19 -25.62 74.35 22.64
C VAL A 19 -26.55 73.44 23.49
N PRO A 20 -27.25 73.99 24.52
CA PRO A 20 -27.66 73.28 25.72
C PRO A 20 -29.15 72.90 25.75
N SER A 21 -29.50 71.86 26.51
CA SER A 21 -30.79 71.77 27.23
C SER A 21 -30.86 70.48 28.05
N ALA A 22 -31.19 70.65 29.34
CA ALA A 22 -31.48 69.58 30.30
C ALA A 22 -32.65 68.68 29.85
N PRO A 23 -32.78 67.49 30.45
CA PRO A 23 -33.92 67.29 31.34
C PRO A 23 -33.54 66.71 32.71
N SER A 24 -33.98 67.45 33.73
CA SER A 24 -34.50 67.02 35.03
C SER A 24 -34.57 65.52 35.33
N SER A 25 -33.64 65.04 36.16
CA SER A 25 -33.92 64.22 37.35
C SER A 25 -32.62 63.77 38.00
N LEU A 26 -31.90 64.68 38.65
CA LEU A 26 -30.89 64.40 39.67
C LEU A 26 -30.63 65.74 40.34
N THR A 27 -31.04 65.88 41.60
CA THR A 27 -30.66 67.02 42.44
C THR A 27 -29.14 67.20 42.37
N PRO A 28 -28.62 68.32 41.85
CA PRO A 28 -27.19 68.54 41.80
C PRO A 28 -26.70 68.84 43.23
N PRO A 29 -25.57 68.29 43.70
CA PRO A 29 -24.94 68.90 44.85
C PRO A 29 -24.55 70.32 44.43
N GLU A 30 -24.85 71.31 45.27
CA GLU A 30 -24.84 72.76 45.00
C GLU A 30 -23.49 73.38 44.59
N HIS A 31 -22.52 72.58 44.10
CA HIS A 31 -21.11 72.96 44.00
C HIS A 31 -20.43 72.63 42.65
N TRP A 32 -21.22 72.29 41.61
CA TRP A 32 -20.72 71.98 40.27
C TRP A 32 -19.83 73.08 39.60
N PRO A 33 -20.06 74.40 39.78
CA PRO A 33 -19.27 75.42 39.08
C PRO A 33 -17.76 75.42 39.41
N ASN A 34 -17.36 74.76 40.51
CA ASN A 34 -15.99 74.75 41.02
C ASN A 34 -15.42 73.31 41.19
N THR A 35 -15.86 72.33 40.38
CA THR A 35 -15.27 70.99 40.39
C THR A 35 -13.85 71.02 39.82
N GLY A 36 -12.86 70.66 40.63
CA GLY A 36 -11.44 70.70 40.26
C GLY A 36 -10.65 69.46 40.65
N PHE A 37 -11.26 68.50 41.35
CA PHE A 37 -10.58 67.32 41.88
C PHE A 37 -11.38 66.03 41.67
N VAL A 38 -10.68 64.91 41.71
CA VAL A 38 -11.23 63.55 41.63
C VAL A 38 -10.79 62.76 42.86
N CYS A 39 -11.74 62.17 43.58
CA CYS A 39 -11.52 61.27 44.70
C CYS A 39 -11.14 59.87 44.17
N LEU A 40 -10.10 59.27 44.76
CA LEU A 40 -9.53 57.98 44.32
C LEU A 40 -9.93 56.80 45.23
N GLU A 41 -10.74 57.03 46.26
CA GLU A 41 -11.21 55.99 47.18
C GLU A 41 -12.33 55.14 46.54
N ASP A 42 -12.27 53.82 46.73
CA ASP A 42 -13.22 52.86 46.13
C ASP A 42 -14.68 53.10 46.58
N GLY A 43 -14.89 53.60 47.79
CA GLY A 43 -16.22 53.97 48.31
C GLY A 43 -16.86 55.19 47.62
N CYS A 44 -16.12 55.92 46.80
CA CYS A 44 -16.56 57.15 46.11
C CYS A 44 -16.68 57.01 44.58
N GLN A 45 -16.43 55.82 44.03
CA GLN A 45 -16.56 55.51 42.59
C GLN A 45 -17.90 55.93 41.93
N PRO A 46 -19.08 55.83 42.57
CA PRO A 46 -20.34 56.28 41.95
C PRO A 46 -20.45 57.81 41.81
N GLY A 47 -19.56 58.60 42.42
CA GLY A 47 -19.52 60.05 42.31
C GLY A 47 -18.14 60.60 42.72
N PRO A 48 -17.10 60.44 41.88
CA PRO A 48 -15.73 60.72 42.28
C PRO A 48 -15.34 62.21 42.09
N LEU A 49 -16.16 62.99 41.38
CA LEU A 49 -15.89 64.40 41.09
C LEU A 49 -16.18 65.27 42.32
N MET A 50 -15.25 66.16 42.68
CA MET A 50 -15.40 67.03 43.84
C MET A 50 -14.89 68.46 43.60
N CYS A 51 -15.54 69.41 44.27
CA CYS A 51 -15.09 70.80 44.40
C CYS A 51 -14.26 71.00 45.68
N CYS A 52 -13.68 72.19 45.88
CA CYS A 52 -12.94 72.52 47.09
C CYS A 52 -13.76 72.31 48.38
N VAL A 53 -15.05 72.65 48.37
CA VAL A 53 -15.93 72.53 49.54
C VAL A 53 -16.20 71.06 49.89
N CYS A 54 -16.45 70.21 48.90
CA CYS A 54 -16.67 68.77 49.10
C CYS A 54 -15.42 68.06 49.65
N LYS A 55 -14.24 68.54 49.27
CA LYS A 55 -12.93 68.04 49.72
C LYS A 55 -12.63 68.45 51.16
N GLU A 56 -12.90 69.69 51.55
CA GLU A 56 -12.49 70.23 52.84
C GLU A 56 -13.52 70.01 53.96
N TYR A 57 -14.82 70.07 53.63
CA TYR A 57 -15.93 70.06 54.60
C TYR A 57 -17.04 69.05 54.27
N GLY A 58 -16.92 68.35 53.14
CA GLY A 58 -17.96 67.46 52.63
C GLY A 58 -17.61 65.98 52.79
N LYS A 59 -18.29 65.15 51.98
CA LYS A 59 -18.24 63.67 52.04
C LYS A 59 -16.89 63.07 51.63
N HIS A 60 -15.93 63.87 51.14
CA HIS A 60 -14.60 63.42 50.70
C HIS A 60 -13.48 63.91 51.61
N GLN A 61 -13.80 64.37 52.83
CA GLN A 61 -12.82 64.87 53.78
C GLN A 61 -11.79 63.79 54.15
N GLY A 62 -10.51 64.10 53.93
CA GLY A 62 -9.40 63.18 54.22
C GLY A 62 -9.19 62.07 53.19
N HIS A 63 -9.97 62.01 52.11
CA HIS A 63 -9.82 61.00 51.06
C HIS A 63 -8.65 61.32 50.13
N LYS A 64 -8.00 60.27 49.61
CA LYS A 64 -6.97 60.42 48.58
C LYS A 64 -7.58 60.99 47.30
N HIS A 65 -6.91 61.98 46.70
CA HIS A 65 -7.43 62.68 45.53
C HIS A 65 -6.33 63.18 44.60
N THR A 66 -6.77 63.55 43.40
CA THR A 66 -5.95 64.17 42.35
C THR A 66 -6.69 65.36 41.72
N ILE A 67 -5.98 66.16 40.94
CA ILE A 67 -6.57 67.25 40.15
C ILE A 67 -7.31 66.65 38.96
N LEU A 68 -8.51 67.16 38.68
CA LEU A 68 -9.38 66.65 37.62
C LEU A 68 -8.68 66.61 36.25
N GLU A 69 -7.92 67.65 35.91
CA GLU A 69 -7.19 67.72 34.65
C GLU A 69 -6.14 66.60 34.51
N ALA A 70 -5.43 66.28 35.60
CA ALA A 70 -4.40 65.24 35.59
C ALA A 70 -5.00 63.85 35.37
N GLU A 71 -6.06 63.51 36.11
CA GLU A 71 -6.77 62.22 35.97
C GLU A 71 -7.46 62.09 34.61
N ALA A 72 -8.13 63.15 34.16
CA ALA A 72 -8.77 63.17 32.86
C ALA A 72 -7.75 63.01 31.72
N ASN A 73 -6.56 63.59 31.83
CA ASN A 73 -5.49 63.43 30.85
C ASN A 73 -4.89 62.01 30.88
N GLN A 74 -4.75 61.40 32.06
CA GLN A 74 -4.32 60.00 32.20
C GLN A 74 -5.33 59.03 31.57
N ILE A 75 -6.62 59.21 31.84
CA ILE A 75 -7.69 58.39 31.24
C ILE A 75 -7.73 58.60 29.73
N ARG A 76 -7.62 59.84 29.23
CA ARG A 76 -7.55 60.12 27.79
C ARG A 76 -6.37 59.42 27.13
N ALA A 77 -5.19 59.44 27.74
CA ALA A 77 -4.01 58.74 27.23
C ALA A 77 -4.26 57.22 27.15
N SER A 78 -4.78 56.61 28.22
CA SER A 78 -5.13 55.19 28.22
C SER A 78 -6.19 54.82 27.15
N ILE A 79 -7.20 55.67 26.95
CA ILE A 79 -8.20 55.47 25.89
C ILE A 79 -7.57 55.57 24.50
N LEU A 80 -6.64 56.51 24.29
CA LEU A 80 -5.92 56.63 23.02
C LEU A 80 -5.06 55.40 22.72
N ASP A 81 -4.37 54.87 23.74
CA ASP A 81 -3.57 53.64 23.63
C ASP A 81 -4.47 52.43 23.32
N MET A 82 -5.57 52.26 24.05
CA MET A 82 -6.55 51.20 23.78
C MET A 82 -7.14 51.32 22.37
N ALA A 83 -7.48 52.53 21.94
CA ALA A 83 -7.99 52.76 20.58
C ALA A 83 -6.95 52.39 19.52
N HIS A 84 -5.66 52.60 19.78
CA HIS A 84 -4.59 52.14 18.91
C HIS A 84 -4.51 50.61 18.86
N CYS A 85 -4.51 49.93 20.00
CA CYS A 85 -4.51 48.47 20.07
C CYS A 85 -5.71 47.85 19.32
N ILE A 86 -6.91 48.43 19.48
CA ILE A 86 -8.12 47.95 18.79
C ILE A 86 -7.97 48.08 17.27
N ARG A 87 -7.41 49.19 16.77
CA ARG A 87 -7.17 49.37 15.33
C ARG A 87 -6.21 48.32 14.79
N THR A 88 -5.07 48.12 15.45
CA THR A 88 -4.08 47.11 15.04
C THR A 88 -4.68 45.71 15.04
N PHE A 89 -5.42 45.34 16.09
CA PHE A 89 -6.10 44.04 16.14
C PHE A 89 -7.14 43.89 15.02
N THR A 90 -7.86 44.97 14.68
CA THR A 90 -8.84 44.95 13.58
C THR A 90 -8.17 44.72 12.22
N GLU A 91 -7.00 45.32 11.99
CA GLU A 91 -6.19 45.09 10.79
C GLU A 91 -5.71 43.64 10.71
N GLU A 92 -5.17 43.10 11.79
CA GLU A 92 -4.74 41.70 11.86
C GLU A 92 -5.88 40.72 11.57
N VAL A 93 -7.05 40.91 12.21
CA VAL A 93 -8.23 40.07 11.96
C VAL A 93 -8.70 40.15 10.51
N SER A 94 -8.67 41.35 9.91
CA SER A 94 -9.04 41.55 8.51
C SER A 94 -8.07 40.84 7.56
N ASP A 95 -6.77 40.86 7.88
CA ASP A 95 -5.74 40.14 7.13
C ASP A 95 -5.92 38.63 7.21
N TYR A 96 -6.20 38.10 8.40
CA TYR A 96 -6.51 36.68 8.58
C TYR A 96 -7.78 36.28 7.84
N SER A 97 -8.83 37.11 7.87
CA SER A 97 -10.06 36.84 7.13
C SER A 97 -9.81 36.75 5.62
N ARG A 98 -8.99 37.65 5.05
CA ARG A 98 -8.63 37.60 3.62
C ARG A 98 -7.84 36.33 3.28
N LYS A 99 -6.90 35.93 4.13
CA LYS A 99 -6.14 34.68 3.96
C LYS A 99 -7.05 33.45 3.97
N LEU A 100 -8.02 33.39 4.90
CA LEU A 100 -8.97 32.29 4.98
C LEU A 100 -9.82 32.18 3.72
N VAL A 101 -10.34 33.31 3.20
CA VAL A 101 -11.10 33.33 1.94
C VAL A 101 -10.24 32.82 0.77
N GLY A 102 -8.98 33.22 0.69
CA GLY A 102 -8.06 32.75 -0.33
C GLY A 102 -7.83 31.23 -0.30
N ILE A 103 -7.67 30.66 0.90
CA ILE A 103 -7.50 29.20 1.06
C ILE A 103 -8.79 28.46 0.65
N VAL A 104 -9.96 28.96 1.05
CA VAL A 104 -11.25 28.36 0.66
C VAL A 104 -11.37 28.32 -0.86
N GLN A 105 -11.05 29.42 -1.56
CA GLN A 105 -11.09 29.48 -3.01
C GLN A 105 -10.08 28.52 -3.68
N GLN A 106 -8.89 28.34 -3.10
CA GLN A 106 -7.91 27.36 -3.61
C GLN A 106 -8.38 25.90 -3.42
N ILE A 107 -9.17 25.62 -2.38
CA ILE A 107 -9.71 24.28 -2.13
C ILE A 107 -10.88 23.99 -3.05
N GLU A 108 -11.83 24.92 -3.13
CA GLU A 108 -13.07 24.77 -3.90
C GLU A 108 -12.84 24.93 -5.41
N GLY A 109 -11.89 25.77 -5.81
CA GLY A 109 -11.76 26.22 -7.20
C GLY A 109 -12.64 27.44 -7.46
N GLY A 110 -12.89 27.74 -8.73
CA GLY A 110 -13.75 28.86 -9.09
C GLY A 110 -14.06 28.92 -10.57
N GLU A 111 -14.77 29.97 -10.97
CA GLU A 111 -15.09 30.24 -12.37
C GLU A 111 -14.20 31.37 -12.89
N GLN A 112 -13.49 31.12 -13.98
CA GLN A 112 -12.68 32.11 -14.67
C GLN A 112 -13.32 32.43 -16.00
N ILE A 113 -13.52 33.72 -16.26
CA ILE A 113 -14.00 34.20 -17.55
C ILE A 113 -12.78 34.23 -18.48
N VAL A 114 -12.81 33.40 -19.51
CA VAL A 114 -11.80 33.34 -20.56
C VAL A 114 -12.41 33.99 -21.80
N GLU A 115 -11.71 34.95 -22.39
CA GLU A 115 -12.08 35.50 -23.69
C GLU A 115 -11.42 34.67 -24.78
N ASP A 116 -12.23 34.15 -25.70
CA ASP A 116 -11.72 33.47 -26.87
C ASP A 116 -11.08 34.46 -27.87
N SER A 117 -10.37 33.94 -28.87
CA SER A 117 -9.72 34.76 -29.92
C SER A 117 -10.69 35.57 -30.77
N MET A 118 -12.00 35.38 -30.60
CA MET A 118 -13.08 36.12 -31.25
C MET A 118 -13.74 37.17 -30.32
N GLY A 119 -13.25 37.32 -29.08
CA GLY A 119 -13.72 38.32 -28.12
C GLY A 119 -15.03 37.94 -27.42
N MET A 120 -15.44 36.68 -27.46
CA MET A 120 -16.55 36.16 -26.67
C MET A 120 -16.02 35.66 -25.32
N ALA A 121 -16.63 36.15 -24.25
CA ALA A 121 -16.32 35.77 -22.88
C ALA A 121 -17.11 34.50 -22.50
N HIS A 122 -16.41 33.39 -22.25
CA HIS A 122 -17.01 32.17 -21.70
C HIS A 122 -16.47 31.87 -20.30
N THR A 123 -17.33 31.29 -19.46
CA THR A 123 -16.99 30.96 -18.08
C THR A 123 -16.43 29.54 -18.01
N GLU A 124 -15.13 29.40 -17.74
CA GLU A 124 -14.48 28.11 -17.51
C GLU A 124 -14.38 27.83 -16.00
N HIS A 125 -14.77 26.63 -15.59
CA HIS A 125 -14.58 26.17 -14.22
C HIS A 125 -13.10 25.79 -14.03
N VAL A 126 -12.39 26.54 -13.20
CA VAL A 126 -11.02 26.26 -12.78
C VAL A 126 -11.07 25.30 -11.58
N PRO A 127 -10.57 24.06 -11.73
CA PRO A 127 -10.64 23.06 -10.68
C PRO A 127 -9.77 23.45 -9.48
N GLY A 128 -10.33 23.32 -8.28
CA GLY A 128 -9.61 23.50 -7.03
C GLY A 128 -8.73 22.29 -6.67
N THR A 129 -7.98 22.41 -5.59
CA THR A 129 -7.15 21.30 -5.08
C THR A 129 -7.99 20.09 -4.67
N ALA A 130 -9.23 20.28 -4.22
CA ALA A 130 -10.13 19.17 -3.89
C ALA A 130 -10.55 18.36 -5.12
N GLU A 131 -10.79 19.02 -6.26
CA GLU A 131 -11.13 18.34 -7.50
C GLU A 131 -9.92 17.61 -8.09
N SER A 132 -8.74 18.24 -8.04
CA SER A 132 -7.48 17.59 -8.42
C SER A 132 -7.22 16.31 -7.62
N ALA A 133 -7.37 16.35 -6.29
CA ALA A 133 -7.23 15.17 -5.43
C ALA A 133 -8.23 14.06 -5.80
N ARG A 134 -9.50 14.40 -6.06
CA ARG A 134 -10.51 13.44 -6.53
C ARG A 134 -10.12 12.84 -7.89
N SER A 135 -9.57 13.65 -8.79
CA SER A 135 -9.10 13.21 -10.10
C SER A 135 -7.93 12.23 -9.98
N CYS A 136 -6.94 12.52 -9.12
CA CYS A 136 -5.82 11.61 -8.84
C CYS A 136 -6.30 10.25 -8.31
N VAL A 137 -7.28 10.23 -7.40
CA VAL A 137 -7.86 8.98 -6.89
C VAL A 137 -8.55 8.21 -8.01
N ARG A 138 -9.36 8.87 -8.84
CA ARG A 138 -10.02 8.22 -9.99
C ARG A 138 -9.00 7.66 -10.99
N ALA A 139 -7.96 8.42 -11.30
CA ALA A 139 -6.90 8.00 -12.22
C ALA A 139 -6.16 6.78 -11.68
N TYR A 140 -5.82 6.77 -10.39
CA TYR A 140 -5.19 5.62 -9.73
C TYR A 140 -6.05 4.36 -9.84
N PHE A 141 -7.34 4.44 -9.55
CA PHE A 141 -8.22 3.27 -9.66
C PHE A 141 -8.47 2.84 -11.10
N ALA A 142 -8.47 3.78 -12.06
CA ALA A 142 -8.55 3.44 -13.48
C ALA A 142 -7.32 2.65 -13.94
N ASP A 143 -6.11 3.08 -13.56
CA ASP A 143 -4.85 2.38 -13.84
C ASP A 143 -4.79 1.00 -13.19
N LEU A 144 -5.28 0.88 -11.95
CA LEU A 144 -5.39 -0.39 -11.25
C LEU A 144 -6.36 -1.35 -11.97
N HIS A 145 -7.52 -0.85 -12.42
CA HIS A 145 -8.47 -1.64 -13.18
C HIS A 145 -7.88 -2.13 -14.51
N GLU A 146 -7.19 -1.26 -15.24
CA GLU A 146 -6.51 -1.63 -16.49
C GLU A 146 -5.43 -2.69 -16.24
N THR A 147 -4.65 -2.54 -15.17
CA THR A 147 -3.65 -3.52 -14.76
C THR A 147 -4.27 -4.88 -14.44
N LEU A 148 -5.39 -4.91 -13.70
CA LEU A 148 -6.12 -6.14 -13.39
C LEU A 148 -6.68 -6.80 -14.65
N CYS A 149 -7.26 -6.03 -15.57
CA CYS A 149 -7.73 -6.55 -16.86
C CYS A 149 -6.58 -7.21 -17.65
N ARG A 150 -5.42 -6.55 -17.71
CA ARG A 150 -4.25 -7.11 -18.40
C ARG A 150 -3.75 -8.40 -17.73
N GLN A 151 -3.77 -8.46 -16.40
CA GLN A 151 -3.41 -9.68 -15.66
C GLN A 151 -4.39 -10.84 -15.93
N GLU A 152 -5.68 -10.55 -16.01
CA GLU A 152 -6.71 -11.52 -16.38
C GLU A 152 -6.47 -12.08 -17.79
N GLU A 153 -6.24 -11.22 -18.79
CA GLU A 153 -5.93 -11.63 -20.16
C GLU A 153 -4.67 -12.50 -20.24
N MET A 154 -3.62 -12.12 -19.51
CA MET A 154 -2.39 -12.91 -19.44
C MET A 154 -2.62 -14.29 -18.81
N ALA A 155 -3.38 -14.35 -17.71
CA ALA A 155 -3.69 -15.61 -17.03
C ALA A 155 -4.50 -16.56 -17.93
N LEU A 156 -5.49 -16.03 -18.64
CA LEU A 156 -6.27 -16.79 -19.62
C LEU A 156 -5.39 -17.31 -20.76
N SER A 157 -4.49 -16.48 -21.30
CA SER A 157 -3.56 -16.88 -22.35
C SER A 157 -2.65 -18.04 -21.95
N VAL A 158 -2.19 -18.07 -20.69
CA VAL A 158 -1.40 -19.18 -20.14
C VAL A 158 -2.21 -20.46 -20.05
N VAL A 159 -3.46 -20.38 -19.57
CA VAL A 159 -4.36 -21.54 -19.54
C VAL A 159 -4.61 -22.07 -20.94
N ASP A 160 -4.91 -21.19 -21.90
CA ASP A 160 -5.12 -21.57 -23.29
C ASP A 160 -3.87 -22.22 -23.91
N ALA A 161 -2.69 -21.69 -23.62
CA ALA A 161 -1.43 -22.27 -24.08
C ALA A 161 -1.23 -23.69 -23.53
N HIS A 162 -1.44 -23.89 -22.22
CA HIS A 162 -1.33 -25.20 -21.59
C HIS A 162 -2.33 -26.21 -22.17
N VAL A 163 -3.60 -25.80 -22.34
CA VAL A 163 -4.64 -26.64 -22.94
C VAL A 163 -4.25 -27.03 -24.37
N ARG A 164 -3.79 -26.07 -25.17
CA ARG A 164 -3.34 -26.34 -26.55
C ARG A 164 -2.20 -27.35 -26.58
N GLU A 165 -1.14 -27.13 -25.81
CA GLU A 165 0.02 -28.03 -25.75
C GLU A 165 -0.36 -29.43 -25.30
N ARG A 166 -1.19 -29.54 -24.23
CA ARG A 166 -1.66 -30.82 -23.72
C ARG A 166 -2.52 -31.57 -24.74
N LEU A 167 -3.40 -30.86 -25.45
CA LEU A 167 -4.23 -31.47 -26.50
C LEU A 167 -3.40 -31.95 -27.69
N ILE A 168 -2.40 -31.17 -28.13
CA ILE A 168 -1.48 -31.57 -29.21
C ILE A 168 -0.74 -32.85 -28.81
N TRP A 169 -0.18 -32.87 -27.60
CA TRP A 169 0.54 -34.03 -27.10
C TRP A 169 -0.36 -35.27 -27.00
N LEU A 170 -1.57 -35.14 -26.43
CA LEU A 170 -2.51 -36.25 -26.30
C LEU A 170 -2.95 -36.81 -27.66
N ARG A 171 -3.19 -35.94 -28.65
CA ARG A 171 -3.53 -36.37 -30.02
C ARG A 171 -2.37 -37.10 -30.69
N GLN A 172 -1.14 -36.62 -30.51
CA GLN A 172 0.05 -37.30 -31.03
C GLN A 172 0.18 -38.72 -30.44
N GLN A 173 0.00 -38.87 -29.12
CA GLN A 173 0.04 -40.18 -28.47
C GLN A 173 -1.07 -41.11 -28.95
N GLN A 174 -2.25 -40.57 -29.26
CA GLN A 174 -3.36 -41.34 -29.85
C GLN A 174 -3.01 -41.86 -31.26
N GLU A 175 -2.38 -41.02 -32.09
CA GLU A 175 -1.91 -41.42 -33.43
C GLU A 175 -0.81 -42.49 -33.35
N ASP A 176 0.18 -42.30 -32.48
CA ASP A 176 1.28 -43.26 -32.28
C ASP A 176 0.75 -44.63 -31.84
N MET A 177 -0.24 -44.66 -30.93
CA MET A 177 -0.89 -45.91 -30.49
C MET A 177 -1.70 -46.57 -31.61
N THR A 178 -2.32 -45.77 -32.49
CA THR A 178 -3.04 -46.31 -33.67
C THR A 178 -2.07 -46.97 -34.65
N ILE A 179 -0.89 -46.40 -34.86
CA ILE A 179 0.18 -46.99 -35.70
C ILE A 179 0.66 -48.30 -35.09
N LEU A 180 0.92 -48.33 -33.77
CA LEU A 180 1.35 -49.54 -33.07
C LEU A 180 0.31 -50.66 -33.18
N LEU A 181 -0.98 -50.36 -32.99
CA LEU A 181 -2.06 -51.34 -33.15
C LEU A 181 -2.14 -51.91 -34.56
N SER A 182 -1.89 -51.08 -35.58
CA SER A 182 -1.81 -51.52 -36.98
C SER A 182 -0.61 -52.45 -37.23
N GLN A 183 0.55 -52.14 -36.67
CA GLN A 183 1.76 -52.98 -36.76
C GLN A 183 1.55 -54.33 -36.07
N VAL A 184 0.94 -54.35 -34.88
CA VAL A 184 0.60 -55.58 -34.15
C VAL A 184 -0.39 -56.42 -34.96
N SER A 185 -1.47 -55.84 -35.47
CA SER A 185 -2.44 -56.55 -36.33
C SER A 185 -1.77 -57.18 -37.56
N THR A 186 -0.88 -56.43 -38.21
CA THR A 186 -0.15 -56.91 -39.40
C THR A 186 0.77 -58.09 -39.06
N ALA A 187 1.50 -58.01 -37.94
CA ALA A 187 2.36 -59.09 -37.49
C ALA A 187 1.56 -60.34 -37.10
N CYS A 188 0.44 -60.19 -36.40
CA CYS A 188 -0.47 -61.30 -36.06
C CYS A 188 -0.97 -62.00 -37.32
N LEU A 189 -1.49 -61.24 -38.30
CA LEU A 189 -1.98 -61.80 -39.56
C LEU A 189 -0.88 -62.54 -40.33
N HIS A 190 0.34 -62.00 -40.33
CA HIS A 190 1.48 -62.64 -40.97
C HIS A 190 1.85 -63.96 -40.29
N CYS A 191 1.85 -63.99 -38.95
CA CYS A 191 2.10 -65.21 -38.17
C CYS A 191 1.03 -66.28 -38.45
N GLU A 192 -0.26 -65.92 -38.40
CA GLU A 192 -1.37 -66.82 -38.71
C GLU A 192 -1.27 -67.40 -40.13
N LYS A 193 -0.97 -66.54 -41.11
CA LYS A 193 -0.81 -66.98 -42.50
C LYS A 193 0.37 -67.94 -42.67
N THR A 194 1.45 -67.74 -41.91
CA THR A 194 2.63 -68.60 -41.96
C THR A 194 2.36 -69.95 -41.31
N LEU A 195 1.63 -69.98 -40.19
CA LEU A 195 1.22 -71.21 -39.50
C LEU A 195 0.37 -72.16 -40.36
N GLN A 196 -0.30 -71.64 -41.40
CA GLN A 196 -1.10 -72.43 -42.33
C GLN A 196 -0.31 -72.98 -43.53
N GLN A 197 1.00 -72.68 -43.65
CA GLN A 197 1.84 -73.15 -44.75
C GLN A 197 2.53 -74.48 -44.44
N ASP A 198 3.14 -75.08 -45.47
CA ASP A 198 3.97 -76.27 -45.32
C ASP A 198 5.25 -76.00 -44.50
N ASP A 199 5.78 -77.05 -43.87
CA ASP A 199 6.93 -76.97 -42.94
C ASP A 199 8.15 -76.25 -43.55
N CYS A 200 8.41 -76.45 -44.86
CA CYS A 200 9.53 -75.81 -45.55
C CYS A 200 9.37 -74.28 -45.59
N ARG A 201 8.16 -73.78 -45.84
CA ARG A 201 7.88 -72.34 -45.89
C ARG A 201 7.87 -71.68 -44.51
N VAL A 202 7.41 -72.39 -43.48
CA VAL A 202 7.50 -71.94 -42.09
C VAL A 202 8.97 -71.70 -41.70
N ILE A 203 9.87 -72.62 -42.07
CA ILE A 203 11.31 -72.49 -41.78
C ILE A 203 11.91 -71.28 -42.50
N LEU A 204 11.52 -71.04 -43.77
CA LEU A 204 12.00 -69.89 -44.54
C LEU A 204 11.51 -68.55 -43.96
N ALA A 205 10.30 -68.50 -43.40
CA ALA A 205 9.72 -67.29 -42.81
C ALA A 205 10.26 -66.94 -41.40
N LYS A 206 10.98 -67.86 -40.74
CA LYS A 206 11.47 -67.71 -39.36
C LYS A 206 12.24 -66.41 -39.12
N GLN A 207 13.16 -66.04 -40.01
CA GLN A 207 13.99 -64.84 -39.84
C GLN A 207 13.16 -63.55 -39.94
N GLU A 208 12.14 -63.54 -40.79
CA GLU A 208 11.27 -62.38 -41.01
C GLU A 208 10.30 -62.19 -39.84
N ILE A 209 9.70 -63.27 -39.35
CA ILE A 209 8.84 -63.26 -38.16
C ILE A 209 9.61 -62.81 -36.91
N ASN A 210 10.83 -63.34 -36.69
CA ASN A 210 11.64 -62.94 -35.54
C ASN A 210 11.99 -61.44 -35.58
N ARG A 211 12.30 -60.89 -36.76
CA ARG A 211 12.52 -59.44 -36.91
C ARG A 211 11.28 -58.61 -36.59
N LEU A 212 10.10 -59.04 -37.06
CA LEU A 212 8.84 -58.36 -36.74
C LEU A 212 8.57 -58.39 -35.23
N LEU A 213 8.79 -59.53 -34.58
CA LEU A 213 8.60 -59.71 -33.15
C LEU A 213 9.57 -58.85 -32.32
N GLU A 214 10.85 -58.82 -32.69
CA GLU A 214 11.87 -57.98 -32.05
C GLU A 214 11.54 -56.48 -32.16
N THR A 215 10.99 -56.06 -33.31
CA THR A 215 10.59 -54.66 -33.54
C THR A 215 9.40 -54.29 -32.63
N LEU A 216 8.39 -55.16 -32.54
CA LEU A 216 7.25 -54.96 -31.66
C LEU A 216 7.64 -54.98 -30.18
N GLN A 217 8.54 -55.87 -29.76
CA GLN A 217 9.03 -55.90 -28.38
C GLN A 217 9.76 -54.61 -27.98
N LYS A 218 10.61 -54.06 -28.87
CA LYS A 218 11.26 -52.76 -28.62
C LYS A 218 10.24 -51.63 -28.46
N GLN A 219 9.22 -51.58 -29.32
CA GLN A 219 8.18 -50.56 -29.25
C GLN A 219 7.30 -50.72 -28.00
N GLN A 220 6.98 -51.96 -27.59
CA GLN A 220 6.25 -52.25 -26.36
C GLN A 220 6.99 -51.73 -25.12
N GLN A 221 8.31 -51.90 -25.08
CA GLN A 221 9.14 -51.48 -23.95
C GLN A 221 9.16 -49.94 -23.83
N GLN A 222 9.32 -49.24 -24.95
CA GLN A 222 9.19 -47.76 -25.00
C GLN A 222 7.81 -47.28 -24.56
N PHE A 223 6.74 -47.98 -24.94
CA PHE A 223 5.38 -47.62 -24.57
C PHE A 223 5.11 -47.83 -23.07
N THR A 224 5.65 -48.90 -22.49
CA THR A 224 5.47 -49.23 -21.07
C THR A 224 6.13 -48.18 -20.17
N GLU A 225 7.33 -47.71 -20.54
CA GLU A 225 8.03 -46.63 -19.83
C GLU A 225 7.27 -45.29 -19.91
N LEU A 226 6.60 -45.03 -21.04
CA LEU A 226 5.84 -43.80 -21.25
C LEU A 226 4.46 -43.83 -20.58
N ALA A 227 3.80 -44.99 -20.56
CA ALA A 227 2.47 -45.21 -19.98
C ALA A 227 2.40 -44.83 -18.49
N ASP A 228 3.47 -45.12 -17.72
CA ASP A 228 3.58 -44.76 -16.30
C ASP A 228 3.62 -43.24 -16.06
N HIS A 229 3.93 -42.44 -17.09
CA HIS A 229 4.04 -40.99 -17.03
C HIS A 229 2.81 -40.25 -17.58
N ILE A 230 1.84 -40.96 -18.18
CA ILE A 230 0.62 -40.36 -18.73
C ILE A 230 -0.35 -40.07 -17.59
N GLN A 231 -0.49 -38.80 -17.20
CA GLN A 231 -1.59 -38.38 -16.32
C GLN A 231 -2.91 -38.37 -17.09
N LEU A 232 -3.76 -39.35 -16.82
CA LEU A 232 -5.13 -39.46 -17.36
C LEU A 232 -6.14 -38.48 -16.73
N ASP A 233 -5.68 -37.63 -15.82
CA ASP A 233 -6.53 -36.59 -15.24
C ASP A 233 -6.88 -35.53 -16.29
N ALA A 234 -8.17 -35.29 -16.48
CA ALA A 234 -8.68 -34.25 -17.37
C ALA A 234 -8.66 -32.85 -16.73
N GLY A 235 -8.36 -32.76 -15.44
CA GLY A 235 -8.28 -31.50 -14.70
C GLY A 235 -7.21 -30.58 -15.28
N ILE A 236 -7.62 -29.36 -15.64
CA ILE A 236 -6.69 -28.26 -15.90
C ILE A 236 -6.32 -27.69 -14.52
N PRO A 237 -5.05 -27.79 -14.11
CA PRO A 237 -4.63 -27.31 -12.81
C PRO A 237 -4.67 -25.77 -12.78
N VAL A 238 -5.77 -25.20 -12.30
CA VAL A 238 -5.91 -23.76 -12.06
C VAL A 238 -5.98 -23.55 -10.55
N THR A 239 -5.02 -22.81 -9.99
CA THR A 239 -5.03 -22.41 -8.57
C THR A 239 -4.94 -20.89 -8.52
N PHE A 240 -6.02 -20.25 -8.05
CA PHE A 240 -6.02 -18.82 -7.79
C PHE A 240 -5.42 -18.56 -6.40
N THR A 241 -4.15 -18.18 -6.35
CA THR A 241 -3.53 -17.77 -5.10
C THR A 241 -3.77 -16.28 -4.92
N LYS A 242 -4.75 -15.89 -4.09
CA LYS A 242 -4.94 -14.50 -3.67
C LYS A 242 -3.86 -14.18 -2.63
N ILE A 243 -2.68 -13.71 -3.01
CA ILE A 243 -1.56 -13.50 -2.09
C ILE A 243 -1.64 -12.12 -1.39
N ILE A 244 -2.63 -12.00 -0.51
CA ILE A 244 -2.34 -11.56 0.88
C ILE A 244 -2.42 -12.79 1.82
N ARG A 245 -2.62 -14.00 1.25
CA ARG A 245 -2.63 -15.33 1.89
C ARG A 245 -1.58 -16.30 1.30
N GLY A 246 -0.52 -15.79 0.69
CA GLY A 246 0.41 -16.59 -0.10
C GLY A 246 1.61 -17.08 0.70
N PHE A 247 1.52 -18.29 1.24
CA PHE A 247 2.69 -19.12 1.53
C PHE A 247 2.41 -20.64 1.50
N LEU A 248 1.32 -21.09 0.85
CA LEU A 248 1.04 -22.52 0.71
C LEU A 248 0.71 -22.90 -0.74
N SER A 249 1.71 -23.48 -1.40
CA SER A 249 1.68 -24.03 -2.75
C SER A 249 0.80 -25.29 -2.85
N VAL A 250 0.08 -25.45 -3.97
CA VAL A 250 -0.35 -26.80 -4.42
C VAL A 250 -0.05 -27.07 -5.90
N LEU A 251 -0.07 -26.09 -6.81
CA LEU A 251 0.23 -26.30 -8.23
C LEU A 251 0.98 -25.10 -8.82
N GLY A 252 1.99 -25.39 -9.63
CA GLY A 252 3.14 -24.53 -9.90
C GLY A 252 2.85 -23.18 -10.57
N PHE A 253 3.68 -22.22 -10.16
CA PHE A 253 4.01 -20.97 -10.85
C PHE A 253 3.03 -19.82 -10.71
N ASN A 254 3.47 -18.77 -10.01
CA ASN A 254 2.82 -17.46 -9.93
C ASN A 254 3.88 -16.36 -10.02
N VAL A 255 3.59 -15.30 -10.80
CA VAL A 255 4.43 -14.11 -10.90
C VAL A 255 3.61 -12.94 -10.42
N GLU A 256 3.93 -12.42 -9.24
CA GLU A 256 3.23 -11.29 -8.67
C GLU A 256 4.18 -10.15 -8.37
N THR A 257 3.76 -8.95 -8.78
CA THR A 257 4.45 -7.73 -8.43
C THR A 257 3.80 -7.16 -7.18
N VAL A 258 4.47 -7.30 -6.02
CA VAL A 258 3.97 -6.85 -4.73
C VAL A 258 4.60 -5.50 -4.39
N GLU A 259 3.77 -4.50 -4.12
CA GLU A 259 4.21 -3.24 -3.52
C GLU A 259 4.12 -3.35 -2.00
N TYR A 260 5.27 -3.29 -1.32
CA TYR A 260 5.34 -3.28 0.13
C TYR A 260 6.17 -2.07 0.57
N LYS A 261 5.50 -1.13 1.25
CA LYS A 261 6.02 0.23 1.49
C LYS A 261 6.36 0.92 0.16
N ASN A 262 7.58 1.44 0.01
CA ASN A 262 8.05 2.12 -1.21
C ASN A 262 8.75 1.14 -2.18
N LEU A 263 8.66 -0.17 -1.93
CA LEU A 263 9.42 -1.17 -2.67
C LEU A 263 8.49 -2.03 -3.52
N LYS A 264 8.92 -2.27 -4.75
CA LYS A 264 8.23 -3.12 -5.73
C LYS A 264 9.01 -4.43 -5.89
N PHE A 265 8.41 -5.52 -5.45
CA PHE A 265 8.99 -6.86 -5.53
C PHE A 265 8.34 -7.62 -6.69
N THR A 266 9.12 -8.29 -7.52
CA THR A 266 8.59 -9.33 -8.41
C THR A 266 8.89 -10.68 -7.77
N ILE A 267 7.86 -11.35 -7.26
CA ILE A 267 8.00 -12.63 -6.59
C ILE A 267 7.62 -13.74 -7.56
N TRP A 268 8.52 -14.72 -7.70
CA TRP A 268 8.32 -15.93 -8.50
C TRP A 268 8.04 -17.09 -7.54
N ASP A 269 6.77 -17.46 -7.36
CA ASP A 269 6.41 -18.61 -6.53
C ASP A 269 6.63 -19.90 -7.33
N VAL A 270 7.57 -20.73 -6.87
CA VAL A 270 7.94 -21.97 -7.54
C VAL A 270 7.62 -23.16 -6.65
N GLY A 271 6.86 -24.13 -7.19
CA GLY A 271 6.36 -25.26 -6.41
C GLY A 271 7.47 -26.12 -5.80
N GLY A 272 7.32 -26.50 -4.53
CA GLY A 272 8.30 -27.28 -3.76
C GLY A 272 8.22 -28.81 -3.90
N LYS A 273 7.29 -29.33 -4.72
CA LYS A 273 7.16 -30.77 -5.00
C LYS A 273 8.41 -31.29 -5.72
N HIS A 274 8.89 -32.47 -5.37
CA HIS A 274 10.11 -33.07 -5.91
C HIS A 274 10.22 -33.00 -7.44
N LYS A 275 9.11 -33.23 -8.17
CA LYS A 275 9.07 -33.19 -9.64
C LYS A 275 9.24 -31.78 -10.25
N LEU A 276 9.01 -30.72 -9.48
CA LEU A 276 9.09 -29.32 -9.95
C LEU A 276 10.44 -28.67 -9.62
N ARG A 277 11.21 -29.20 -8.65
CA ARG A 277 12.51 -28.64 -8.24
C ARG A 277 13.52 -28.48 -9.38
N PRO A 278 13.60 -29.37 -10.39
CA PRO A 278 14.49 -29.17 -11.53
C PRO A 278 14.23 -27.89 -12.34
N LEU A 279 13.04 -27.28 -12.19
CA LEU A 279 12.67 -26.05 -12.89
C LEU A 279 13.17 -24.78 -12.18
N TRP A 280 13.59 -24.87 -10.92
CA TRP A 280 14.07 -23.73 -10.13
C TRP A 280 15.22 -22.99 -10.83
N LYS A 281 16.09 -23.74 -11.52
CA LYS A 281 17.24 -23.20 -12.28
C LYS A 281 16.88 -22.17 -13.34
N HIS A 282 15.64 -22.17 -13.83
CA HIS A 282 15.20 -21.17 -14.82
C HIS A 282 15.01 -19.77 -14.22
N TYR A 283 15.02 -19.64 -12.89
CA TYR A 283 14.78 -18.39 -12.19
C TYR A 283 16.01 -17.83 -11.47
N TYR A 284 17.13 -18.55 -11.46
CA TYR A 284 18.31 -18.11 -10.68
C TYR A 284 18.97 -16.85 -11.23
N LEU A 285 18.94 -16.67 -12.55
CA LEU A 285 19.58 -15.55 -13.21
C LEU A 285 18.96 -14.23 -12.74
N ASN A 286 19.81 -13.29 -12.31
CA ASN A 286 19.42 -11.97 -11.81
C ASN A 286 18.46 -12.00 -10.62
N THR A 287 18.47 -13.05 -9.79
CA THR A 287 17.70 -13.08 -8.54
C THR A 287 18.43 -12.32 -7.43
N GLN A 288 17.77 -11.32 -6.84
CA GLN A 288 18.31 -10.50 -5.75
C GLN A 288 18.16 -11.17 -4.37
N ALA A 289 17.12 -11.98 -4.20
CA ALA A 289 16.81 -12.64 -2.94
C ALA A 289 16.05 -13.94 -3.16
N VAL A 290 16.30 -14.92 -2.29
CA VAL A 290 15.58 -16.18 -2.21
C VAL A 290 14.79 -16.21 -0.92
N VAL A 291 13.49 -16.49 -1.02
CA VAL A 291 12.64 -16.77 0.14
C VAL A 291 12.36 -18.27 0.18
N PHE A 292 12.88 -18.95 1.20
CA PHE A 292 12.77 -20.39 1.37
C PHE A 292 11.83 -20.72 2.52
N VAL A 293 10.80 -21.54 2.28
CA VAL A 293 9.72 -21.77 3.24
C VAL A 293 9.77 -23.21 3.71
N ILE A 294 9.81 -23.40 5.02
CA ILE A 294 9.91 -24.70 5.67
C ILE A 294 8.67 -24.92 6.52
N ASP A 295 8.05 -26.08 6.36
CA ASP A 295 6.95 -26.52 7.23
C ASP A 295 7.52 -27.03 8.56
N SER A 296 7.27 -26.30 9.64
CA SER A 296 7.84 -26.58 10.96
C SER A 296 7.18 -27.78 11.65
N CYS A 297 6.06 -28.30 11.12
CA CYS A 297 5.35 -29.45 11.70
C CYS A 297 6.00 -30.80 11.35
N HIS A 298 6.81 -30.85 10.31
CA HIS A 298 7.34 -32.10 9.74
C HIS A 298 8.85 -32.21 9.94
N ARG A 299 9.26 -32.58 11.16
CA ARG A 299 10.68 -32.77 11.52
C ARG A 299 11.40 -33.77 10.62
N ASP A 300 10.72 -34.84 10.24
CA ASP A 300 11.21 -35.90 9.34
C ASP A 300 11.63 -35.36 7.96
N ARG A 301 11.02 -34.25 7.53
CA ARG A 301 11.30 -33.60 6.24
C ARG A 301 12.37 -32.53 6.31
N LEU A 302 12.87 -32.16 7.49
CA LEU A 302 13.92 -31.16 7.62
C LEU A 302 15.22 -31.57 6.94
N MET A 303 15.54 -32.87 6.93
CA MET A 303 16.71 -33.38 6.19
C MET A 303 16.58 -33.20 4.69
N GLU A 304 15.36 -33.35 4.15
CA GLU A 304 15.06 -33.05 2.75
C GLU A 304 15.24 -31.56 2.48
N SER A 305 14.65 -30.69 3.33
CA SER A 305 14.81 -29.23 3.23
C SER A 305 16.28 -28.80 3.30
N HIS A 306 17.08 -29.39 4.20
CA HIS A 306 18.51 -29.14 4.28
C HIS A 306 19.22 -29.49 2.97
N SER A 307 18.95 -30.68 2.41
CA SER A 307 19.60 -31.11 1.18
C SER A 307 19.25 -30.22 0.00
N GLU A 308 18.00 -29.77 -0.11
CA GLU A 308 17.57 -28.90 -1.21
C GLU A 308 18.08 -27.48 -1.05
N LEU A 309 18.07 -26.94 0.18
CA LEU A 309 18.66 -25.64 0.48
C LEU A 309 20.16 -25.64 0.19
N ALA A 310 20.87 -26.71 0.57
CA ALA A 310 22.30 -26.85 0.28
C ALA A 310 22.58 -26.85 -1.23
N LYS A 311 21.81 -27.59 -2.04
CA LYS A 311 21.94 -27.57 -3.51
C LYS A 311 21.70 -26.15 -4.05
N LEU A 312 20.62 -25.51 -3.64
CA LEU A 312 20.26 -24.16 -4.08
C LEU A 312 21.37 -23.13 -3.78
N LEU A 313 21.99 -23.21 -2.60
CA LEU A 313 23.05 -22.28 -2.19
C LEU A 313 24.39 -22.52 -2.89
N THR A 314 24.59 -23.69 -3.52
CA THR A 314 25.80 -23.97 -4.32
C THR A 314 25.76 -23.36 -5.73
N GLU A 315 24.60 -22.90 -6.18
CA GLU A 315 24.40 -22.36 -7.52
C GLU A 315 25.09 -20.99 -7.67
N LYS A 316 25.85 -20.81 -8.76
CA LYS A 316 26.72 -19.63 -8.93
C LYS A 316 25.91 -18.36 -9.14
N GLU A 317 24.78 -18.49 -9.82
CA GLU A 317 23.82 -17.45 -10.15
C GLU A 317 23.17 -16.84 -8.91
N LEU A 318 23.09 -17.61 -7.82
CA LEU A 318 22.49 -17.18 -6.55
C LEU A 318 23.52 -16.71 -5.53
N ARG A 319 24.80 -16.59 -5.88
CA ARG A 319 25.89 -16.32 -4.93
C ARG A 319 25.66 -15.07 -4.08
N ASP A 320 25.24 -13.99 -4.74
CA ASP A 320 25.06 -12.68 -4.11
C ASP A 320 23.61 -12.44 -3.65
N ALA A 321 22.72 -13.42 -3.87
CA ALA A 321 21.32 -13.32 -3.47
C ALA A 321 21.17 -13.42 -1.95
N LEU A 322 20.37 -12.52 -1.37
CA LEU A 322 19.96 -12.60 0.04
C LEU A 322 19.13 -13.86 0.29
N LEU A 323 19.18 -14.40 1.51
CA LEU A 323 18.37 -15.58 1.87
C LEU A 323 17.44 -15.26 3.04
N LEU A 324 16.13 -15.31 2.82
CA LEU A 324 15.14 -15.28 3.88
C LEU A 324 14.53 -16.68 4.03
N ILE A 325 14.51 -17.21 5.25
CA ILE A 325 13.90 -18.50 5.56
C ILE A 325 12.65 -18.26 6.41
N PHE A 326 11.50 -18.76 5.97
CA PHE A 326 10.29 -18.80 6.77
C PHE A 326 10.12 -20.17 7.41
N ALA A 327 10.17 -20.22 8.74
CA ALA A 327 9.75 -21.39 9.51
C ALA A 327 8.22 -21.27 9.72
N ASN A 328 7.45 -21.86 8.80
CA ASN A 328 6.00 -21.74 8.75
C ASN A 328 5.31 -22.76 9.67
N LYS A 329 4.07 -22.48 10.06
CA LYS A 329 3.23 -23.29 10.95
C LYS A 329 3.67 -23.32 12.42
N GLN A 330 4.23 -22.21 12.91
CA GLN A 330 4.70 -22.09 14.31
C GLN A 330 3.55 -22.15 15.33
N GLU A 331 2.30 -21.98 14.90
CA GLU A 331 1.10 -22.12 15.74
C GLU A 331 0.79 -23.58 16.12
N VAL A 332 1.36 -24.56 15.43
CA VAL A 332 1.05 -25.97 15.65
C VAL A 332 1.82 -26.50 16.88
N PRO A 333 1.14 -27.14 17.85
CA PRO A 333 1.81 -27.75 18.99
C PRO A 333 2.84 -28.79 18.55
N GLY A 334 4.08 -28.66 19.02
CA GLY A 334 5.20 -29.53 18.63
C GLY A 334 5.89 -29.13 17.33
N ALA A 335 5.55 -27.96 16.75
CA ALA A 335 6.34 -27.37 15.68
C ALA A 335 7.80 -27.15 16.14
N VAL A 336 8.74 -27.38 15.24
CA VAL A 336 10.17 -27.14 15.48
C VAL A 336 10.39 -25.64 15.61
N SER A 337 11.02 -25.21 16.70
CA SER A 337 11.28 -23.80 16.93
C SER A 337 12.31 -23.25 15.95
N VAL A 338 12.37 -21.92 15.82
CA VAL A 338 13.33 -21.25 14.93
C VAL A 338 14.77 -21.57 15.33
N GLU A 339 15.05 -21.58 16.64
CA GLU A 339 16.37 -21.89 17.20
C GLU A 339 16.77 -23.34 16.87
N GLU A 340 15.86 -24.28 17.11
CA GLU A 340 16.12 -25.69 16.83
C GLU A 340 16.26 -25.96 15.34
N MET A 341 15.44 -25.32 14.50
CA MET A 341 15.57 -25.42 13.04
C MET A 341 16.91 -24.87 12.55
N THR A 342 17.41 -23.80 13.16
CA THR A 342 18.70 -23.20 12.83
C THR A 342 19.85 -24.17 13.08
N GLU A 343 19.80 -24.91 14.20
CA GLU A 343 20.78 -25.94 14.54
C GLU A 343 20.68 -27.16 13.63
N LEU A 344 19.46 -27.70 13.44
CA LEU A 344 19.21 -28.90 12.63
C LEU A 344 19.62 -28.72 11.16
N LEU A 345 19.38 -27.53 10.60
CA LEU A 345 19.80 -27.19 9.24
C LEU A 345 21.25 -26.67 9.18
N SER A 346 21.93 -26.55 10.32
CA SER A 346 23.30 -26.03 10.40
C SER A 346 23.48 -24.69 9.65
N LEU A 347 22.51 -23.78 9.76
CA LEU A 347 22.41 -22.59 8.90
C LEU A 347 23.65 -21.70 9.00
N HIS A 348 24.26 -21.59 10.17
CA HIS A 348 25.50 -20.83 10.37
C HIS A 348 26.66 -21.33 9.50
N LYS A 349 26.77 -22.65 9.31
CA LYS A 349 27.79 -23.26 8.45
C LYS A 349 27.39 -23.19 6.99
N LEU A 350 26.12 -23.46 6.70
CA LEU A 350 25.59 -23.55 5.34
C LEU A 350 25.56 -22.18 4.64
N CYS A 351 25.20 -21.13 5.38
CA CYS A 351 25.04 -19.77 4.86
C CYS A 351 26.27 -18.88 5.16
N CYS A 352 27.42 -19.48 5.47
CA CYS A 352 28.65 -18.75 5.78
C CYS A 352 29.02 -17.82 4.61
N GLY A 353 29.24 -16.53 4.90
CA GLY A 353 29.57 -15.52 3.90
C GLY A 353 28.38 -14.97 3.10
N ARG A 354 27.14 -15.35 3.43
CA ARG A 354 25.89 -14.84 2.85
C ARG A 354 25.09 -14.07 3.89
N SER A 355 24.37 -13.02 3.48
CA SER A 355 23.38 -12.36 4.35
C SER A 355 22.08 -13.18 4.36
N TRP A 356 21.69 -13.64 5.56
CA TRP A 356 20.51 -14.48 5.74
C TRP A 356 19.73 -14.15 7.02
N HIS A 357 18.45 -14.50 7.04
CA HIS A 357 17.58 -14.40 8.21
C HIS A 357 16.56 -15.54 8.22
N ILE A 358 16.20 -16.00 9.42
CA ILE A 358 15.12 -16.97 9.61
C ILE A 358 14.03 -16.33 10.48
N GLN A 359 12.79 -16.50 10.06
CA GLN A 359 11.63 -15.92 10.72
C GLN A 359 10.57 -16.99 10.93
N GLY A 360 10.16 -17.18 12.19
CA GLY A 360 8.99 -17.97 12.52
C GLY A 360 7.73 -17.26 12.04
N CYS A 361 6.84 -17.98 11.37
CA CYS A 361 5.60 -17.43 10.87
C CYS A 361 4.43 -18.41 10.90
N ASP A 362 3.24 -17.86 10.80
CA ASP A 362 2.01 -18.56 10.49
C ASP A 362 1.42 -17.92 9.23
N ALA A 363 1.57 -18.61 8.09
CA ALA A 363 1.06 -18.16 6.80
C ALA A 363 -0.47 -17.96 6.78
N ARG A 364 -1.22 -18.61 7.66
CA ARG A 364 -2.69 -18.52 7.73
C ARG A 364 -3.15 -17.25 8.42
N SER A 365 -2.52 -16.89 9.54
CA SER A 365 -2.82 -15.66 10.27
C SER A 365 -2.05 -14.44 9.76
N GLY A 366 -0.94 -14.66 9.06
CA GLY A 366 -0.02 -13.60 8.61
C GLY A 366 1.01 -13.19 9.66
N MET A 367 0.98 -13.79 10.86
CA MET A 367 1.93 -13.52 11.93
C MET A 367 3.36 -13.86 11.49
N GLY A 368 4.32 -12.98 11.77
CA GLY A 368 5.74 -13.19 11.46
C GLY A 368 6.13 -12.91 10.01
N LEU A 369 5.17 -12.73 9.08
CA LEU A 369 5.48 -12.47 7.68
C LEU A 369 6.05 -11.06 7.47
N HIS A 370 5.47 -10.07 8.14
CA HIS A 370 5.89 -8.68 8.04
C HIS A 370 7.32 -8.47 8.53
N GLU A 371 7.69 -9.14 9.61
CA GLU A 371 9.00 -9.07 10.24
C GLU A 371 10.09 -9.62 9.31
N GLY A 372 9.81 -10.75 8.65
CA GLY A 372 10.72 -11.35 7.66
C GLY A 372 10.89 -10.47 6.42
N LEU A 373 9.79 -9.92 5.90
CA LEU A 373 9.81 -9.02 4.74
C LEU A 373 10.46 -7.66 5.07
N ASP A 374 10.29 -7.14 6.29
CA ASP A 374 10.95 -5.93 6.76
C ASP A 374 12.47 -6.11 6.89
N TRP A 375 12.94 -7.29 7.28
CA TRP A 375 14.36 -7.60 7.21
C TRP A 375 14.85 -7.60 5.77
N LEU A 376 14.14 -8.29 4.86
CA LEU A 376 14.55 -8.43 3.48
C LEU A 376 14.60 -7.07 2.76
N SER A 377 13.57 -6.24 2.94
CA SER A 377 13.49 -4.87 2.45
C SER A 377 14.71 -4.03 2.85
N ARG A 378 15.07 -4.04 4.14
CA ARG A 378 16.20 -3.27 4.66
C ARG A 378 17.52 -3.73 4.06
N GLN A 379 17.71 -5.03 3.88
CA GLN A 379 18.93 -5.60 3.30
C GLN A 379 19.07 -5.27 1.80
N LEU A 380 17.97 -5.30 1.04
CA LEU A 380 17.99 -4.94 -0.38
C LEU A 380 18.33 -3.46 -0.60
N VAL A 381 17.82 -2.57 0.26
CA VAL A 381 18.19 -1.15 0.24
C VAL A 381 19.67 -0.97 0.59
N ALA A 382 20.16 -1.67 1.63
CA ALA A 382 21.56 -1.62 2.02
C ALA A 382 22.52 -2.16 0.94
N ALA A 383 22.06 -3.12 0.13
CA ALA A 383 22.81 -3.67 -1.00
C ALA A 383 22.81 -2.78 -2.25
N GLY A 384 22.12 -1.62 -2.24
CA GLY A 384 22.06 -0.69 -3.38
C GLY A 384 21.27 -1.22 -4.57
N VAL A 385 20.40 -2.20 -4.34
CA VAL A 385 19.63 -2.90 -5.38
C VAL A 385 18.34 -2.14 -5.76
N LEU A 386 17.92 -1.18 -4.94
CA LEU A 386 16.72 -0.37 -5.13
C LEU A 386 17.10 1.11 -5.11
N ASP A 387 16.85 1.81 -6.23
CA ASP A 387 16.86 3.27 -6.24
C ASP A 387 15.63 3.75 -5.44
N VAL A 388 15.89 4.42 -4.32
CA VAL A 388 14.85 5.06 -3.51
C VAL A 388 14.51 6.38 -4.20
N ALA A 389 13.39 6.42 -4.90
CA ALA A 389 12.73 7.66 -5.32
C ALA A 389 11.82 8.19 -4.20
#